data_AF-A0A7I7TGN7-F1
#
_entry.id   AF-A0A7I7TGN7-F1
#
_cell.length_a   1.000
_cell.length_b   1.000
_cell.length_c   1.000
_cell.angle_alpha   90.00
_cell.angle_beta   90.00
_cell.angle_gamma   90.00
#
_symmetry.space_group_name_H-M   'P 1'
#
loop_
_entity.id
_entity.type
_entity.pdbx_description
1 polymer ?
#
loop_
_entity_poly.entity_id
_entity_poly.type
_entity_poly.pdbx_seq_one_letter_code
_entity_poly.pdbx_strand_id
1 'polypeptide(L)'
;MTVRAHNRTHAALAARRPKPVPDYSQAERRDRRRAGLIVALGGGWSLTAEIAAICDPLAQRVGTSPVAATYWHLVDDLALGVHGLVHAAVGLLAERDARRRTAHLGIDQRGRSIRILVDLTERPTLPEVTDDALAAGTWSATLILLVEPYSTELADLLGNALTSAVSDRVLTALREVDRAALALERRLDRDEKARAHRAAKSKPATETERARAELESLGVTL
;
A
#
# COMPACT_ATOMS: atom_id res chain seq x y z
N MET A 1 27.58 -48.41 32.21
CA MET A 1 27.53 -47.10 32.90
C MET A 1 26.88 -46.08 31.97
N THR A 2 25.63 -45.72 32.21
CA THR A 2 24.89 -44.71 31.40
C THR A 2 24.91 -43.39 32.15
N VAL A 3 25.76 -42.47 31.69
CA VAL A 3 25.84 -41.10 32.23
C VAL A 3 24.61 -40.33 31.75
N ARG A 4 23.65 -40.08 32.65
CA ARG A 4 22.54 -39.15 32.39
C ARG A 4 23.08 -37.72 32.45
N ALA A 5 23.25 -37.12 31.27
CA ALA A 5 23.55 -35.70 31.15
C ALA A 5 22.45 -34.87 31.84
N HIS A 6 22.84 -34.08 32.84
CA HIS A 6 21.93 -33.19 33.56
C HIS A 6 21.53 -32.01 32.65
N ASN A 7 20.32 -32.07 32.09
CA ASN A 7 19.68 -31.05 31.24
C ASN A 7 19.29 -29.75 31.98
N ARG A 8 20.19 -29.21 32.82
CA ARG A 8 19.97 -28.00 33.64
C ARG A 8 21.12 -26.99 33.58
N THR A 9 21.98 -27.06 32.57
CA THR A 9 22.98 -26.01 32.34
C THR A 9 22.29 -24.69 31.96
N HIS A 10 22.85 -23.55 32.39
CA HIS A 10 22.33 -22.22 32.04
C HIS A 10 22.18 -22.04 30.52
N ALA A 11 23.05 -22.66 29.72
CA ALA A 11 22.96 -22.68 28.26
C ALA A 11 21.71 -23.45 27.75
N ALA A 12 21.37 -24.60 28.34
CA ALA A 12 20.17 -25.36 27.97
C ALA A 12 18.87 -24.66 28.40
N LEU A 13 18.89 -23.88 29.49
CA LEU A 13 17.77 -23.04 29.91
C LEU A 13 17.64 -21.78 29.04
N ALA A 14 18.75 -21.17 28.62
CA ALA A 14 18.76 -20.05 27.69
C ALA A 14 18.25 -20.45 26.30
N ALA A 15 18.61 -21.65 25.81
CA ALA A 15 18.10 -22.20 24.55
C ALA A 15 16.59 -22.50 24.57
N ARG A 16 15.97 -22.62 25.75
CA ARG A 16 14.52 -22.80 25.94
C ARG A 16 13.76 -21.48 26.02
N ARG A 17 14.45 -20.34 26.09
CA ARG A 17 13.77 -19.05 26.03
C ARG A 17 13.25 -18.85 24.60
N PRO A 18 11.96 -18.56 24.41
CA PRO A 18 11.47 -18.20 23.09
C PRO A 18 12.31 -17.01 22.61
N LYS A 19 12.85 -17.11 21.40
CA LYS A 19 13.58 -15.99 20.80
C LYS A 19 12.63 -14.78 20.77
N PRO A 20 13.10 -13.57 21.13
CA PRO A 20 12.28 -12.38 20.97
C PRO A 20 11.82 -12.30 19.52
N VAL A 21 10.52 -12.13 19.31
CA VAL A 21 9.99 -11.89 17.97
C VAL A 21 10.55 -10.55 17.52
N PRO A 22 11.24 -10.46 16.36
CA PRO A 22 11.73 -9.19 15.87
C PRO A 22 10.55 -8.23 15.67
N ASP A 23 10.66 -7.02 16.22
CA ASP A 23 9.72 -5.95 15.92
C ASP A 23 10.18 -5.23 14.65
N TYR A 24 9.28 -5.16 13.68
CA TYR A 24 9.53 -4.55 12.39
C TYR A 24 8.75 -3.23 12.31
N SER A 25 9.39 -2.19 11.82
CA SER A 25 8.73 -0.97 11.42
C SER A 25 7.69 -1.24 10.31
N GLN A 26 6.74 -0.31 10.14
CA GLN A 26 5.73 -0.44 9.10
C GLN A 26 6.33 -0.51 7.67
N ALA A 27 7.40 0.25 7.43
CA ALA A 27 8.14 0.19 6.16
C ALA A 27 8.76 -1.20 5.93
N GLU A 28 9.45 -1.76 6.93
CA GLU A 28 10.01 -3.11 6.82
C GLU A 28 8.93 -4.17 6.63
N ARG A 29 7.78 -4.03 7.30
CA ARG A 29 6.64 -4.93 7.11
C ARG A 29 6.11 -4.86 5.68
N ARG A 30 6.06 -3.67 5.06
CA ARG A 30 5.69 -3.51 3.64
C ARG A 30 6.68 -4.19 2.71
N ASP A 31 7.98 -3.98 2.91
CA ASP A 31 9.01 -4.57 2.05
C ASP A 31 8.99 -6.09 2.14
N ARG A 32 8.87 -6.63 3.36
CA ARG A 32 8.70 -8.06 3.61
C ARG A 32 7.46 -8.62 2.93
N ARG A 33 6.32 -7.93 3.04
CA ARG A 33 5.06 -8.32 2.39
C ARG A 33 5.22 -8.40 0.87
N ARG A 34 5.87 -7.41 0.25
CA ARG A 34 6.17 -7.38 -1.20
C ARG A 34 7.18 -8.45 -1.62
N ALA A 35 8.08 -8.85 -0.72
CA ALA A 35 8.99 -9.97 -0.90
C ALA A 35 8.33 -11.35 -0.67
N GLY A 36 7.03 -11.40 -0.38
CA GLY A 36 6.30 -12.65 -0.12
C GLY A 36 6.58 -13.28 1.25
N LEU A 37 7.21 -12.54 2.15
CA LEU A 37 7.49 -13.01 3.52
C LEU A 37 6.24 -12.86 4.39
N ILE A 38 6.12 -13.74 5.39
CA ILE A 38 5.05 -13.68 6.38
C ILE A 38 5.22 -12.42 7.24
N VAL A 39 4.13 -11.68 7.40
CA VAL A 39 4.02 -10.44 8.16
C VAL A 39 2.74 -10.52 9.01
N ALA A 40 2.78 -9.94 10.20
CA ALA A 40 1.61 -9.71 11.03
C ALA A 40 1.47 -8.20 11.28
N LEU A 41 0.24 -7.71 11.25
CA LEU A 41 -0.13 -6.35 11.58
C LEU A 41 -0.57 -6.28 13.04
N GLY A 42 -0.23 -5.19 13.73
CA GLY A 42 -0.57 -4.96 15.13
C GLY A 42 -1.01 -3.52 15.36
N GLY A 43 -1.24 -3.15 16.62
CA GLY A 43 -1.87 -1.87 16.97
C GLY A 43 -1.07 -0.60 16.64
N GLY A 44 0.22 -0.72 16.35
CA GLY A 44 1.04 0.40 15.86
C GLY A 44 0.98 0.62 14.34
N TRP A 45 0.18 -0.15 13.61
CA TRP A 45 0.10 -0.05 12.15
C TRP A 45 -0.96 0.99 11.74
N SER A 46 -0.59 1.91 10.85
CA SER A 46 -1.49 2.96 10.34
C SER A 46 -1.87 2.70 8.88
N LEU A 47 -3.17 2.59 8.61
CA LEU A 47 -3.70 2.42 7.25
C LEU A 47 -3.41 3.66 6.40
N THR A 48 -3.64 4.86 6.95
CA THR A 48 -3.36 6.14 6.29
C THR A 48 -1.89 6.23 5.87
N ALA A 49 -0.97 5.95 6.80
CA ALA A 49 0.46 6.00 6.52
C ALA A 49 0.89 4.93 5.50
N GLU A 50 0.21 3.78 5.48
CA GLU A 50 0.48 2.73 4.51
C GLU A 50 0.10 3.17 3.10
N ILE A 51 -1.11 3.71 2.93
CA ILE A 51 -1.60 4.16 1.62
C ILE A 51 -0.79 5.37 1.13
N ALA A 52 -0.52 6.35 1.98
CA ALA A 52 0.33 7.49 1.62
C ALA A 52 1.69 7.03 1.09
N ALA A 53 2.37 6.15 1.83
CA ALA A 53 3.69 5.71 1.46
C ALA A 53 3.72 4.73 0.26
N ILE A 54 2.57 4.23 -0.21
CA ILE A 54 2.43 3.50 -1.47
C ILE A 54 2.10 4.45 -2.62
N CYS A 55 1.12 5.34 -2.42
CA CYS A 55 0.54 6.16 -3.48
C CYS A 55 1.34 7.44 -3.77
N ASP A 56 1.87 8.12 -2.75
CA ASP A 56 2.52 9.43 -2.94
C ASP A 56 3.73 9.38 -3.90
N PRO A 57 4.66 8.39 -3.79
CA PRO A 57 5.78 8.31 -4.73
C PRO A 57 5.32 8.05 -6.17
N LEU A 58 4.22 7.29 -6.35
CA LEU A 58 3.66 7.00 -7.66
C LEU A 58 2.95 8.22 -8.24
N ALA A 59 2.18 8.94 -7.41
CA ALA A 59 1.47 10.14 -7.82
C ALA A 59 2.44 11.25 -8.25
N GLN A 60 3.53 11.44 -7.52
CA GLN A 60 4.61 12.37 -7.89
C GLN A 60 5.24 12.02 -9.25
N ARG A 61 5.50 10.73 -9.51
CA ARG A 61 6.07 10.26 -10.79
C ARG A 61 5.09 10.41 -11.95
N VAL A 62 3.80 10.16 -11.71
CA VAL A 62 2.75 10.37 -12.71
C VAL A 62 2.60 11.86 -13.04
N GLY A 63 2.54 12.74 -12.03
CA GLY A 63 2.37 14.17 -12.24
C GLY A 63 3.58 14.87 -12.89
N THR A 64 4.77 14.28 -12.77
CA THR A 64 5.97 14.76 -13.48
C THR A 64 6.12 14.16 -14.89
N SER A 65 5.25 13.23 -15.28
CA SER A 65 5.29 12.63 -16.60
C SER A 65 4.57 13.51 -17.63
N PRO A 66 5.17 13.78 -18.80
CA PRO A 66 4.54 14.55 -19.88
C PRO A 66 3.34 13.82 -20.52
N VAL A 67 3.15 12.54 -20.19
CA VAL A 67 2.09 11.66 -20.72
C VAL A 67 1.24 11.07 -19.59
N ALA A 68 0.89 11.88 -18.58
CA ALA A 68 0.12 11.44 -17.40
C ALA A 68 -1.15 10.65 -17.76
N ALA A 69 -1.88 11.08 -18.79
CA ALA A 69 -3.10 10.44 -19.28
C ALA A 69 -2.91 8.95 -19.68
N THR A 70 -1.69 8.52 -20.00
CA THR A 70 -1.44 7.11 -20.36
C THR A 70 -1.48 6.15 -19.16
N TYR A 71 -1.44 6.68 -17.93
CA TYR A 71 -1.47 5.87 -16.71
C TYR A 71 -2.88 5.76 -16.10
N TRP A 72 -3.90 6.32 -16.77
CA TRP A 72 -5.26 6.42 -16.23
C TRP A 72 -5.79 5.09 -15.69
N HIS A 73 -5.81 4.05 -16.53
CA HIS A 73 -6.28 2.72 -16.13
C HIS A 73 -5.50 2.12 -14.96
N LEU A 74 -4.20 2.39 -14.85
CA LEU A 74 -3.37 1.87 -13.76
C LEU A 74 -3.64 2.60 -12.43
N VAL A 75 -3.96 3.90 -12.51
CA VAL A 75 -4.39 4.68 -11.35
C VAL A 75 -5.80 4.28 -10.92
N ASP A 76 -6.70 3.99 -11.87
CA ASP A 76 -8.04 3.46 -11.61
C ASP A 76 -8.00 2.08 -10.94
N ASP A 77 -7.17 1.16 -11.44
CA ASP A 77 -6.93 -0.15 -10.81
C ASP A 77 -6.41 0.00 -9.37
N LEU A 78 -5.52 0.97 -9.14
CA LEU A 78 -5.00 1.25 -7.80
C LEU A 78 -6.08 1.86 -6.88
N ALA A 79 -6.89 2.78 -7.39
CA ALA A 79 -8.01 3.37 -6.66
C ALA A 79 -9.04 2.29 -6.26
N LEU A 80 -9.36 1.38 -7.18
CA LEU A 80 -10.22 0.23 -6.94
C LEU A 80 -9.62 -0.73 -5.89
N GLY A 81 -8.31 -0.97 -5.96
CA GLY A 81 -7.61 -1.75 -4.94
C GLY A 81 -7.69 -1.12 -3.53
N VAL A 82 -7.48 0.20 -3.43
CA VAL A 82 -7.60 0.94 -2.16
C VAL A 82 -9.04 0.92 -1.66
N HIS A 83 -10.02 1.09 -2.56
CA HIS A 83 -11.44 1.00 -2.22
C HIS A 83 -11.83 -0.40 -1.71
N GLY A 84 -11.33 -1.46 -2.33
CA GLY A 84 -11.47 -2.83 -1.84
C GLY A 84 -10.87 -3.04 -0.44
N LEU A 85 -9.72 -2.42 -0.16
CA LEU A 85 -9.12 -2.41 1.18
C LEU A 85 -9.99 -1.68 2.20
N VAL A 86 -10.56 -0.53 1.84
CA VAL A 86 -11.49 0.21 2.69
C VAL A 86 -12.74 -0.62 2.99
N HIS A 87 -13.30 -1.31 1.99
CA HIS A 87 -14.40 -2.23 2.21
C HIS A 87 -14.06 -3.35 3.20
N ALA A 88 -12.85 -3.90 3.13
CA ALA A 88 -12.40 -4.90 4.10
C ALA A 88 -12.28 -4.31 5.51
N ALA A 89 -11.73 -3.09 5.65
CA ALA A 89 -11.61 -2.38 6.92
C ALA A 89 -13.00 -2.07 7.53
N VAL A 90 -13.90 -1.48 6.75
CA VAL A 90 -15.28 -1.19 7.17
C VAL A 90 -16.00 -2.47 7.59
N GLY A 91 -15.87 -3.56 6.83
CA GLY A 91 -16.48 -4.84 7.20
C GLY A 91 -15.97 -5.39 8.54
N LEU A 92 -14.68 -5.25 8.83
CA LEU A 92 -14.09 -5.66 10.11
C LEU A 92 -14.56 -4.79 11.28
N LEU A 93 -14.64 -3.47 11.08
CA LEU A 93 -15.13 -2.53 12.10
C LEU A 93 -16.62 -2.71 12.36
N ALA A 94 -17.42 -2.91 11.31
CA ALA A 94 -18.83 -3.25 11.40
C ALA A 94 -19.06 -4.56 12.16
N GLU A 95 -18.25 -5.59 11.88
CA GLU A 95 -18.32 -6.87 12.58
C GLU A 95 -18.01 -6.72 14.08
N ARG A 96 -17.01 -5.89 14.43
CA ARG A 96 -16.69 -5.55 15.82
C ARG A 96 -17.87 -4.85 16.51
N ASP A 97 -18.46 -3.84 15.88
CA ASP A 97 -19.61 -3.12 16.43
C ASP A 97 -20.83 -4.05 16.59
N ALA A 98 -21.14 -4.82 15.56
CA ALA A 98 -22.27 -5.75 15.56
C ALA A 98 -22.15 -6.80 16.67
N ARG A 99 -20.96 -7.35 16.90
CA ARG A 99 -20.69 -8.28 18.01
C ARG A 99 -20.95 -7.63 19.37
N ARG A 100 -20.51 -6.38 19.55
CA ARG A 100 -20.76 -5.61 20.79
C ARG A 100 -22.27 -5.38 21.00
N ARG A 101 -22.97 -4.91 19.98
CA ARG A 101 -24.40 -4.59 20.05
C ARG A 101 -25.28 -5.82 20.26
N THR A 102 -24.87 -6.98 19.76
CA THR A 102 -25.64 -8.23 19.86
C THR A 102 -25.23 -9.14 21.03
N ALA A 103 -24.34 -8.67 21.93
CA ALA A 103 -23.84 -9.46 23.05
C ALA A 103 -24.93 -9.93 24.03
N HIS A 104 -26.06 -9.23 24.09
CA HIS A 104 -27.21 -9.58 24.93
C HIS A 104 -28.15 -10.61 24.30
N LEU A 105 -28.03 -10.88 22.99
CA LEU A 105 -28.90 -11.82 22.28
C LEU A 105 -28.49 -13.27 22.55
N GLY A 106 -29.46 -14.18 22.51
CA GLY A 106 -29.23 -15.63 22.53
C GLY A 106 -28.41 -16.11 21.32
N ILE A 107 -27.71 -17.23 21.47
CA ILE A 107 -26.77 -17.77 20.48
C ILE A 107 -27.42 -17.93 19.09
N ASP A 108 -28.65 -18.44 19.04
CA ASP A 108 -29.39 -18.72 17.80
C ASP A 108 -29.72 -17.46 16.99
N GLN A 109 -29.93 -16.33 17.66
CA GLN A 109 -30.28 -15.05 17.02
C GLN A 109 -29.04 -14.22 16.71
N ARG A 110 -27.99 -14.34 17.53
CA ARG A 110 -26.78 -13.50 17.46
C ARG A 110 -26.11 -13.56 16.10
N GLY A 111 -25.88 -14.76 15.54
CA GLY A 111 -25.20 -14.92 14.26
C GLY A 111 -25.98 -14.34 13.06
N ARG A 112 -27.32 -14.32 13.13
CA ARG A 112 -28.17 -13.68 12.11
C ARG A 112 -28.16 -12.16 12.26
N SER A 113 -28.30 -11.66 13.49
CA SER A 113 -28.30 -10.22 13.77
C SER A 113 -26.96 -9.57 13.43
N ILE A 114 -25.83 -10.24 13.68
CA ILE A 114 -24.50 -9.74 13.27
C ILE A 114 -24.44 -9.54 11.76
N ARG A 115 -24.85 -10.53 10.98
CA ARG A 115 -24.85 -10.43 9.50
C ARG A 115 -25.69 -9.27 9.02
N ILE A 116 -26.92 -9.14 9.52
CA ILE A 116 -27.82 -8.03 9.15
C ILE A 116 -27.19 -6.67 9.48
N LEU A 117 -26.59 -6.50 10.66
CA LEU A 117 -25.94 -5.23 11.03
C LEU A 117 -24.73 -4.91 10.14
N VAL A 118 -23.92 -5.91 9.78
CA VAL A 118 -22.80 -5.74 8.85
C VAL A 118 -23.28 -5.40 7.45
N ASP A 119 -24.34 -6.06 6.97
CA ASP A 119 -24.92 -5.82 5.64
C ASP A 119 -25.56 -4.42 5.53
N LEU A 120 -26.12 -3.90 6.63
CA LEU A 120 -26.67 -2.55 6.71
C LEU A 120 -25.62 -1.44 6.87
N THR A 121 -24.34 -1.80 7.06
CA THR A 121 -23.29 -0.80 7.23
C THR A 121 -23.05 -0.10 5.90
N GLU A 122 -23.20 1.23 5.91
CA GLU A 122 -22.91 2.07 4.76
C GLU A 122 -21.44 1.95 4.38
N ARG A 123 -21.19 1.77 3.08
CA ARG A 123 -19.85 1.63 2.53
C ARG A 123 -19.50 2.88 1.74
N PRO A 124 -18.28 3.40 1.88
CA PRO A 124 -17.88 4.58 1.16
C PRO A 124 -17.89 4.32 -0.35
N THR A 125 -18.29 5.33 -1.11
CA THR A 125 -18.27 5.31 -2.57
C THR A 125 -16.83 5.35 -3.08
N LEU A 126 -16.59 4.72 -4.23
CA LEU A 126 -15.31 4.84 -4.93
C LEU A 126 -15.09 6.32 -5.27
N PRO A 127 -13.99 6.96 -4.85
CA PRO A 127 -13.71 8.33 -5.23
C PRO A 127 -13.41 8.44 -6.72
N GLU A 128 -13.87 9.52 -7.34
CA GLU A 128 -13.55 9.85 -8.71
C GLU A 128 -12.18 10.52 -8.78
N VAL A 129 -11.28 9.98 -9.60
CA VAL A 129 -10.00 10.61 -9.93
C VAL A 129 -10.18 11.41 -11.21
N THR A 130 -10.02 12.73 -11.15
CA THR A 130 -10.16 13.59 -12.33
C THR A 130 -8.88 13.61 -13.17
N ASP A 131 -8.99 13.98 -14.45
CA ASP A 131 -7.84 14.18 -15.34
C ASP A 131 -6.84 15.21 -14.77
N ASP A 132 -7.37 16.29 -14.19
CA ASP A 132 -6.56 17.34 -13.56
C ASP A 132 -5.82 16.80 -12.33
N ALA A 133 -6.47 15.99 -11.50
CA ALA A 133 -5.84 15.36 -10.35
C ALA A 133 -4.77 14.34 -10.77
N LEU A 134 -5.01 13.62 -11.87
CA LEU A 134 -4.04 12.71 -12.48
C LEU A 134 -2.81 13.47 -12.97
N ALA A 135 -3.00 14.52 -13.77
CA ALA A 135 -1.92 15.34 -14.33
C ALA A 135 -1.14 16.11 -13.26
N ALA A 136 -1.81 16.60 -12.22
CA ALA A 136 -1.17 17.28 -11.09
C ALA A 136 -0.50 16.31 -10.10
N GLY A 137 -0.78 15.01 -10.19
CA GLY A 137 -0.32 14.01 -9.21
C GLY A 137 -0.93 14.18 -7.82
N THR A 138 -2.11 14.81 -7.71
CA THR A 138 -2.80 15.06 -6.43
C THR A 138 -3.82 13.98 -6.07
N TRP A 139 -4.04 13.01 -6.96
CA TRP A 139 -4.98 11.90 -6.76
C TRP A 139 -4.65 11.02 -5.54
N SER A 140 -3.39 10.95 -5.08
CA SER A 140 -3.05 10.20 -3.88
C SER A 140 -3.73 10.77 -2.63
N ALA A 141 -3.87 12.09 -2.54
CA ALA A 141 -4.53 12.75 -1.42
C ALA A 141 -6.00 12.32 -1.30
N THR A 142 -6.70 12.15 -2.43
CA THR A 142 -8.08 11.63 -2.45
C THR A 142 -8.17 10.22 -1.89
N LEU A 143 -7.22 9.34 -2.23
CA LEU A 143 -7.17 7.97 -1.70
C LEU A 143 -6.80 7.94 -0.21
N ILE A 144 -5.92 8.84 0.24
CA ILE A 144 -5.56 8.98 1.65
C ILE A 144 -6.78 9.45 2.47
N LEU A 145 -7.50 10.45 1.98
CA LEU A 145 -8.73 10.96 2.62
C LEU A 145 -9.82 9.88 2.71
N LEU A 146 -9.90 8.98 1.72
CA LEU A 146 -10.84 7.84 1.75
C LEU A 146 -10.55 6.89 2.91
N VAL A 147 -9.26 6.63 3.23
CA VAL A 147 -8.88 5.64 4.23
C VAL A 147 -8.73 6.21 5.64
N GLU A 148 -8.49 7.51 5.75
CA GLU A 148 -8.19 8.20 7.00
C GLU A 148 -9.19 7.93 8.14
N PRO A 149 -10.51 7.96 7.93
CA PRO A 149 -11.50 7.77 8.99
C PRO A 149 -11.40 6.41 9.69
N TYR A 150 -10.86 5.40 9.01
CA TYR A 150 -10.84 4.02 9.50
C TYR A 150 -9.51 3.63 10.15
N SER A 151 -8.47 4.44 9.99
CA SER A 151 -7.10 4.07 10.33
C SER A 151 -6.91 3.80 11.82
N THR A 152 -7.38 4.72 12.68
CA THR A 152 -7.25 4.59 14.14
C THR A 152 -8.05 3.41 14.68
N GLU A 153 -9.32 3.26 14.30
CA GLU A 153 -10.14 2.16 14.80
C GLU A 153 -9.65 0.78 14.32
N LEU A 154 -9.08 0.72 13.11
CA LEU A 154 -8.48 -0.50 12.58
C LEU A 154 -7.19 -0.84 13.31
N ALA A 155 -6.34 0.16 13.61
CA ALA A 155 -5.17 -0.02 14.44
C ALA A 155 -5.55 -0.58 15.82
N ASP A 156 -6.55 0.01 16.48
CA ASP A 156 -7.08 -0.49 17.75
C ASP A 156 -7.61 -1.92 17.64
N LEU A 157 -8.34 -2.24 16.57
CA LEU A 157 -8.84 -3.60 16.35
C LEU A 157 -7.69 -4.60 16.16
N LEU A 158 -6.66 -4.24 15.41
CA LEU A 158 -5.47 -5.07 15.22
C LEU A 158 -4.68 -5.26 16.52
N GLY A 159 -4.56 -4.21 17.34
CA GLY A 159 -3.88 -4.28 18.65
C GLY A 159 -4.59 -5.16 19.68
N ASN A 160 -5.91 -5.28 19.57
CA ASN A 160 -6.75 -6.07 20.48
C ASN A 160 -7.13 -7.45 19.94
N ALA A 161 -6.68 -7.80 18.72
CA ALA A 161 -7.03 -9.08 18.10
C ALA A 161 -6.29 -10.25 18.79
N LEU A 162 -7.05 -11.24 19.30
CA LEU A 162 -6.50 -12.45 19.92
C LEU A 162 -5.88 -13.43 18.91
N THR A 163 -6.17 -13.26 17.62
CA THR A 163 -5.70 -14.15 16.53
C THR A 163 -5.25 -13.33 15.33
N SER A 164 -4.50 -13.95 14.42
CA SER A 164 -4.05 -13.29 13.18
C SER A 164 -5.17 -13.02 12.18
N ALA A 165 -6.40 -13.52 12.38
CA ALA A 165 -7.46 -13.48 11.37
C ALA A 165 -7.80 -12.06 10.86
N VAL A 166 -7.76 -11.05 11.74
CA VAL A 166 -7.96 -9.64 11.35
C VAL A 166 -6.79 -9.16 10.49
N SER A 167 -5.55 -9.41 10.94
CA SER A 167 -4.33 -9.10 10.19
C SER A 167 -4.33 -9.78 8.82
N ASP A 168 -4.69 -11.06 8.74
CA ASP A 168 -4.69 -11.86 7.51
C ASP A 168 -5.71 -11.33 6.49
N ARG A 169 -6.89 -10.90 6.95
CA ARG A 169 -7.90 -10.24 6.10
C ARG A 169 -7.39 -8.91 5.54
N VAL A 170 -6.79 -8.06 6.38
CA VAL A 170 -6.22 -6.77 5.93
C VAL A 170 -5.06 -7.01 4.96
N LEU A 171 -4.16 -7.95 5.26
CA LEU A 171 -3.05 -8.32 4.37
C LEU A 171 -3.53 -8.87 3.03
N THR A 172 -4.63 -9.63 3.02
CA THR A 172 -5.21 -10.12 1.77
C THR A 172 -5.70 -8.98 0.90
N ALA A 173 -6.39 -7.98 1.46
CA ALA A 173 -6.81 -6.81 0.72
C ALA A 173 -5.62 -5.92 0.29
N LEU A 174 -4.59 -5.77 1.13
CA LEU A 174 -3.36 -5.05 0.79
C LEU A 174 -2.61 -5.66 -0.39
N ARG A 175 -2.69 -6.98 -0.61
CA ARG A 175 -2.06 -7.63 -1.77
C ARG A 175 -2.63 -7.13 -3.11
N GLU A 176 -3.91 -6.77 -3.15
CA GLU A 176 -4.53 -6.21 -4.35
C GLU A 176 -3.99 -4.79 -4.62
N VAL A 177 -3.85 -3.98 -3.56
CA VAL A 177 -3.20 -2.66 -3.63
C VAL A 177 -1.75 -2.78 -4.09
N ASP A 178 -0.96 -3.68 -3.48
CA ASP A 178 0.43 -3.89 -3.86
C ASP A 178 0.55 -4.37 -5.31
N ARG A 179 -0.36 -5.23 -5.79
CA ARG A 179 -0.35 -5.70 -7.18
C ARG A 179 -0.58 -4.55 -8.15
N ALA A 180 -1.59 -3.71 -7.90
CA ALA A 180 -1.88 -2.54 -8.73
C ALA A 180 -0.72 -1.52 -8.68
N ALA A 181 -0.19 -1.24 -7.49
CA ALA A 181 0.95 -0.34 -7.30
C ALA A 181 2.20 -0.82 -8.06
N LEU A 182 2.53 -2.12 -7.98
CA LEU A 182 3.64 -2.71 -8.71
C LEU A 182 3.43 -2.67 -10.24
N ALA A 183 2.19 -2.81 -10.71
CA ALA A 183 1.88 -2.69 -12.14
C ALA A 183 2.14 -1.26 -12.65
N LEU A 184 1.69 -0.26 -11.89
CA LEU A 184 1.95 1.15 -12.17
C LEU A 184 3.45 1.48 -12.11
N GLU A 185 4.14 1.07 -11.05
CA GLU A 185 5.58 1.27 -10.86
C GLU A 185 6.38 0.70 -12.04
N ARG A 186 6.12 -0.56 -12.43
CA ARG A 186 6.79 -1.20 -13.57
C ARG A 186 6.51 -0.49 -14.89
N ARG A 187 5.33 0.12 -15.05
CA ARG A 187 5.02 0.90 -16.26
C ARG A 187 5.83 2.20 -16.27
N LEU A 188 5.83 2.92 -15.16
CA LEU A 188 6.62 4.15 -15.00
C LEU A 188 8.12 3.89 -15.24
N ASP A 189 8.68 2.83 -14.64
CA ASP A 189 10.08 2.44 -14.82
C ASP A 189 10.42 2.17 -16.29
N ARG A 190 9.53 1.50 -17.03
CA ARG A 190 9.72 1.22 -18.45
C ARG A 190 9.71 2.50 -19.27
N ASP A 191 8.76 3.38 -19.02
CA ASP A 191 8.60 4.63 -19.77
C ASP A 191 9.71 5.63 -19.46
N GLU A 192 10.21 5.68 -18.22
CA GLU A 192 11.41 6.43 -17.83
C GLU A 192 12.67 5.90 -18.51
N LYS A 193 12.91 4.57 -18.49
CA LYS A 193 14.05 3.95 -19.19
C LYS A 193 13.99 4.18 -20.70
N ALA A 194 12.80 4.08 -21.29
CA ALA A 194 12.61 4.33 -22.72
C ALA A 194 12.91 5.79 -23.08
N ARG A 195 12.48 6.76 -22.25
CA ARG A 195 12.80 8.18 -22.43
C ARG A 195 14.30 8.44 -22.28
N ALA A 196 14.94 7.90 -21.25
CA ALA A 196 16.38 8.03 -21.04
C ALA A 196 17.18 7.43 -22.22
N HIS A 197 16.78 6.27 -22.74
CA HIS A 197 17.43 5.67 -23.90
C HIS A 197 17.23 6.49 -25.19
N ARG A 198 16.05 7.06 -25.40
CA ARG A 198 15.80 7.98 -26.53
C ARG A 198 16.63 9.25 -26.43
N ALA A 199 16.74 9.84 -25.25
CA ALA A 199 17.59 11.01 -25.00
C ALA A 199 19.08 10.70 -25.20
N ALA A 200 19.54 9.50 -24.84
CA ALA A 200 20.92 9.08 -25.12
C ALA A 200 21.19 8.81 -26.61
N LYS A 201 20.16 8.43 -27.37
CA LYS A 201 20.25 8.12 -28.81
C LYS A 201 20.01 9.32 -29.72
N SER A 202 19.47 10.44 -29.22
CA SER A 202 19.41 11.67 -30.02
C SER A 202 20.84 12.04 -30.41
N LYS A 203 21.10 12.11 -31.72
CA LYS A 203 22.44 12.38 -32.25
C LYS A 203 23.02 13.62 -31.57
N PRO A 204 24.31 13.64 -31.18
CA PRO A 204 24.96 14.90 -30.84
C PRO A 204 24.80 15.84 -32.03
N ALA A 205 24.54 17.12 -31.75
CA ALA A 205 24.39 18.15 -32.78
C ALA A 205 25.49 17.95 -33.84
N THR A 206 25.06 17.81 -35.09
CA THR A 206 25.97 17.64 -36.22
C THR A 206 26.94 18.81 -36.26
N GLU A 207 28.13 18.60 -36.78
CA GLU A 207 29.15 19.67 -36.89
C GLU A 207 28.60 20.90 -37.63
N THR A 208 27.69 20.67 -38.57
CA THR A 208 26.90 21.69 -39.29
C THR A 208 25.92 22.46 -38.40
N GLU A 209 25.26 21.81 -37.45
CA GLU A 209 24.36 22.47 -36.48
C GLU A 209 25.15 23.29 -35.45
N ARG A 210 26.34 22.82 -35.06
CA ARG A 210 27.25 23.61 -34.20
C ARG A 210 27.80 24.82 -34.93
N ALA A 211 28.23 24.66 -36.18
CA ALA A 211 28.69 25.76 -37.02
C ALA A 211 27.59 26.80 -37.25
N ARG A 212 26.33 26.38 -37.43
CA ARG A 212 25.19 27.30 -37.53
C ARG A 212 24.93 28.05 -36.22
N ALA A 213 24.94 27.37 -35.08
CA ALA A 213 24.77 28.01 -33.78
C ALA A 213 25.91 28.99 -33.44
N GLU A 214 27.14 28.67 -33.85
CA GLU A 214 28.30 29.54 -33.69
C GLU A 214 28.21 30.79 -34.58
N LEU A 215 27.82 30.64 -35.85
CA LEU A 215 27.58 31.76 -36.77
C LEU A 215 26.45 32.68 -36.27
N GLU A 216 25.38 32.11 -35.74
CA GLU A 216 24.25 32.85 -35.16
C GLU A 216 24.68 33.61 -33.89
N SER A 217 25.56 33.03 -33.07
CA SER A 217 26.15 33.71 -31.90
C SER A 217 27.08 34.88 -32.27
N LEU A 218 27.64 34.86 -33.49
CA LEU A 218 28.46 35.93 -34.06
C LEU A 218 27.62 36.98 -34.81
N GLY A 219 26.29 36.85 -34.82
CA GLY A 219 25.37 37.78 -35.50
C GLY A 219 25.31 37.59 -37.01
N VAL A 220 25.78 36.45 -37.52
CA VAL A 220 25.69 36.09 -38.94
C VAL A 220 24.46 35.20 -39.15
N THR A 221 23.37 35.80 -39.61
CA THR A 221 22.18 35.07 -40.07
C THR A 221 22.41 34.50 -41.47
N LEU A 222 22.21 33.18 -41.62
CA LEU A 222 22.17 32.46 -42.89
C LEU A 222 20.74 32.37 -43.44
#